data_AF-A0A959QR20-F1
#
_entry.id   AF-A0A959QR20-F1
#
_cell.length_a   1.000
_cell.length_b   1.000
_cell.length_c   1.000
_cell.angle_alpha   90.00
_cell.angle_beta   90.00
_cell.angle_gamma   90.00
#
_symmetry.space_group_name_H-M   'P 1'
#
loop_
_entity.id
_entity.type
_entity.pdbx_description
1 polymer ?
#
loop_
_entity_poly.entity_id
_entity_poly.type
_entity_poly.pdbx_seq_one_letter_code
_entity_poly.pdbx_strand_id
1 'polypeptide(L)'
;MQYIMHHVQDEHTWNLPFFQLHLGPHLTLHMVMLLIAAGFMFLLFGVLYRKQDVVPTGLTNALEILILFIRDDICVPNLGREDGRMMTPMFCSLFFYILILNLMGLIPLFAGATANIAVTGGLALVTLTFMIAGTIYLNGFSGFVHALVPSGV
;
A
#
# COMPACT_ATOMS: atom_id res chain seq x y z
N MET A 1 26.82 -10.83 10.49
CA MET A 1 25.41 -10.67 10.09
C MET A 1 25.08 -9.26 9.61
N GLN A 2 25.51 -8.18 10.30
CA GLN A 2 25.18 -6.79 9.90
C GLN A 2 25.83 -6.32 8.58
N TYR A 3 27.04 -6.80 8.24
CA TYR A 3 27.74 -6.39 7.01
C TYR A 3 27.04 -6.84 5.71
N ILE A 4 26.36 -8.00 5.75
CA ILE A 4 25.59 -8.55 4.62
C ILE A 4 24.27 -7.79 4.46
N MET A 5 23.63 -7.39 5.56
CA MET A 5 22.35 -6.69 5.49
C MET A 5 22.46 -5.31 4.84
N HIS A 6 23.54 -4.54 5.09
CA HIS A 6 23.72 -3.25 4.41
C HIS A 6 23.89 -3.41 2.89
N HIS A 7 24.49 -4.50 2.41
CA HIS A 7 24.64 -4.76 0.97
C HIS A 7 23.34 -5.26 0.30
N VAL A 8 22.46 -5.92 1.04
CA VAL A 8 21.15 -6.39 0.54
C VAL A 8 20.10 -5.29 0.64
N GLN A 9 20.22 -4.38 1.61
CA GLN A 9 19.23 -3.33 1.88
C GLN A 9 19.50 -2.04 1.12
N ASP A 10 20.75 -1.75 0.76
CA ASP A 10 21.16 -0.47 0.18
C ASP A 10 21.84 -0.65 -1.18
N GLU A 11 21.19 -1.38 -2.09
CA GLU A 11 21.65 -1.44 -3.48
C GLU A 11 21.40 -0.07 -4.14
N HIS A 12 22.48 0.64 -4.46
CA HIS A 12 22.45 1.93 -5.18
C HIS A 12 22.67 1.75 -6.68
N THR A 13 22.84 0.52 -7.13
CA THR A 13 23.08 0.19 -8.54
C THR A 13 21.88 -0.57 -9.08
N TRP A 14 21.21 -0.02 -10.08
CA TRP A 14 20.19 -0.74 -10.81
C TRP A 14 20.84 -1.52 -11.95
N ASN A 15 20.88 -2.84 -11.78
CA ASN A 15 21.41 -3.79 -12.75
C ASN A 15 20.38 -4.09 -13.85
N LEU A 16 20.47 -3.39 -14.98
CA LEU A 16 19.66 -3.66 -16.17
C LEU A 16 20.42 -4.63 -17.11
N PRO A 17 19.73 -5.33 -18.04
CA PRO A 17 20.37 -6.35 -18.87
C PRO A 17 21.49 -5.80 -19.77
N PHE A 18 21.46 -4.49 -20.04
CA PHE A 18 22.33 -3.82 -21.01
C PHE A 18 23.23 -2.73 -20.41
N PHE A 19 22.95 -2.25 -19.19
CA PHE A 19 23.75 -1.23 -18.51
C PHE A 19 23.50 -1.24 -17.00
N GLN A 20 24.44 -0.74 -16.22
CA GLN A 20 24.27 -0.53 -14.78
C GLN A 20 24.03 0.95 -14.50
N LEU A 21 22.86 1.28 -13.98
CA LEU A 21 22.54 2.64 -13.60
C LEU A 21 22.94 2.87 -12.13
N HIS A 22 23.92 3.74 -11.91
CA HIS A 22 24.28 4.17 -10.55
C HIS A 22 23.29 5.24 -10.10
N LEU A 23 22.48 4.90 -9.10
CA LEU A 23 21.63 5.85 -8.40
C LEU A 23 22.54 6.69 -7.49
N GLY A 24 22.24 7.98 -7.37
CA GLY A 24 23.02 8.89 -6.51
C GLY A 24 23.07 8.40 -5.05
N PRO A 25 23.96 8.96 -4.22
CA PRO A 25 24.27 8.45 -2.88
C PRO A 25 23.10 8.51 -1.87
N HIS A 26 21.96 9.07 -2.26
CA HIS A 26 20.78 9.25 -1.42
C HIS A 26 19.56 8.47 -1.92
N LEU A 27 19.64 7.83 -3.09
CA LEU A 27 18.52 7.10 -3.69
C LEU A 27 18.85 5.62 -3.69
N THR A 28 18.18 4.86 -2.82
CA THR A 28 18.25 3.41 -2.84
C THR A 28 17.31 2.85 -3.91
N LEU A 29 17.65 1.68 -4.43
CA LEU A 29 16.80 1.00 -5.41
C LEU A 29 15.40 0.74 -4.84
N HIS A 30 15.27 0.38 -3.56
CA HIS A 30 13.95 0.25 -2.91
C HIS A 30 13.15 1.55 -2.90
N MET A 31 13.78 2.71 -2.65
CA MET A 31 13.09 4.01 -2.72
C MET A 31 12.58 4.29 -4.14
N VAL A 32 13.39 4.00 -5.15
CA VAL A 32 12.99 4.13 -6.56
C VAL A 32 11.80 3.23 -6.87
N MET A 33 11.80 1.99 -6.37
CA MET A 33 10.67 1.06 -6.53
C MET A 33 9.38 1.58 -5.89
N LEU A 34 9.46 2.18 -4.70
CA LEU A 34 8.31 2.81 -4.05
C LEU A 34 7.75 3.97 -4.87
N LEU A 35 8.63 4.81 -5.42
CA LEU A 35 8.21 5.93 -6.29
C LEU A 35 7.58 5.44 -7.59
N ILE A 36 8.13 4.40 -8.22
CA ILE A 36 7.55 3.81 -9.43
C ILE A 36 6.18 3.21 -9.12
N ALA A 37 6.04 2.46 -8.03
CA ALA A 37 4.75 1.90 -7.63
C ALA A 37 3.71 2.99 -7.33
N ALA A 38 4.10 4.07 -6.64
CA ALA A 38 3.23 5.21 -6.37
C ALA A 38 2.81 5.93 -7.67
N GLY A 39 3.74 6.14 -8.60
CA GLY A 39 3.45 6.71 -9.92
C GLY A 39 2.52 5.82 -10.75
N PHE A 40 2.75 4.50 -10.73
CA PHE A 40 1.88 3.54 -11.39
C PHE A 40 0.47 3.55 -10.80
N MET A 41 0.35 3.58 -9.47
CA MET A 41 -0.93 3.67 -8.78
C MET A 41 -1.68 4.98 -9.15
N PHE A 42 -0.97 6.11 -9.18
CA PHE A 42 -1.54 7.38 -9.62
C PHE A 42 -2.02 7.33 -11.08
N LEU A 43 -1.28 6.67 -11.98
CA LEU A 43 -1.70 6.47 -13.36
C LEU A 43 -2.92 5.54 -13.47
N LEU A 44 -2.93 4.45 -12.72
CA LEU A 44 -4.01 3.46 -12.70
C LEU A 44 -5.33 4.08 -12.23
N PHE A 45 -5.35 4.76 -11.09
CA PHE A 45 -6.57 5.35 -10.54
C PHE A 45 -6.86 6.77 -11.06
N GLY A 46 -5.82 7.56 -11.29
CA GLY A 46 -5.93 8.95 -11.72
C GLY A 46 -6.14 9.14 -13.22
N VAL A 47 -5.82 8.16 -14.06
CA VAL A 47 -6.03 8.23 -15.52
C VAL A 47 -6.94 7.12 -16.01
N LEU A 48 -6.64 5.85 -15.68
CA LEU A 48 -7.36 4.71 -16.23
C LEU A 48 -8.76 4.53 -15.60
N TYR A 49 -8.87 4.68 -14.29
CA TYR A 49 -10.15 4.56 -13.58
C TYR A 49 -11.06 5.80 -13.71
N ARG A 50 -10.55 6.94 -14.18
CA ARG A 50 -11.37 8.14 -14.45
C ARG A 50 -12.25 8.02 -15.69
N LYS A 51 -11.99 7.05 -16.58
CA LYS A 51 -12.89 6.78 -17.70
C LYS A 51 -14.19 6.18 -17.17
N GLN A 52 -15.17 7.05 -16.93
CA GLN A 52 -16.53 6.67 -16.58
C GLN A 52 -17.25 6.17 -17.83
N ASP A 53 -16.89 4.97 -18.29
CA ASP A 53 -17.74 4.24 -19.21
C ASP A 53 -18.95 3.73 -18.43
N VAL A 54 -20.15 3.94 -18.96
CA VAL A 54 -21.43 3.53 -18.34
C VAL A 54 -21.47 2.02 -18.06
N VAL A 55 -20.66 1.24 -18.79
CA VAL A 55 -20.36 -0.17 -18.51
C VAL A 55 -18.84 -0.34 -18.48
N PRO A 56 -18.24 -0.66 -17.33
CA PRO A 56 -16.80 -0.86 -17.23
C PRO A 56 -16.41 -2.12 -18.02
N THR A 57 -15.43 -2.00 -18.91
CA THR A 57 -14.95 -3.13 -19.72
C THR A 57 -13.46 -3.38 -19.51
N GLY A 58 -13.04 -4.64 -19.64
CA GLY A 58 -11.64 -5.05 -19.51
C GLY A 58 -11.05 -4.82 -18.12
N LEU A 59 -9.96 -4.05 -18.06
CA LEU A 59 -9.22 -3.79 -16.82
C LEU A 59 -10.03 -3.01 -15.77
N THR A 60 -10.90 -2.09 -16.18
CA THR A 60 -11.74 -1.31 -15.25
C THR A 60 -12.72 -2.22 -14.50
N ASN A 61 -13.29 -3.21 -15.18
CA ASN A 61 -14.18 -4.20 -14.56
C ASN A 61 -13.41 -5.07 -13.54
N ALA A 62 -12.20 -5.51 -13.88
CA ALA A 62 -11.37 -6.27 -12.94
C ALA A 62 -11.01 -5.44 -11.68
N LEU A 63 -10.68 -4.16 -11.85
CA LEU A 63 -10.43 -3.24 -10.74
C LEU A 63 -11.68 -3.02 -9.89
N GLU A 64 -12.85 -2.85 -10.51
CA GLU A 64 -14.11 -2.69 -9.79
C GLU A 64 -14.43 -3.92 -8.95
N ILE A 65 -14.30 -5.13 -9.51
CA ILE A 65 -14.50 -6.39 -8.76
C ILE A 65 -13.58 -6.45 -7.54
N LEU A 66 -12.32 -6.08 -7.68
CA LEU A 66 -11.37 -6.03 -6.55
C LEU A 66 -11.75 -4.97 -5.52
N ILE A 67 -12.19 -3.78 -5.94
CA ILE A 67 -12.64 -2.72 -5.04
C ILE A 67 -13.89 -3.17 -4.27
N LEU A 68 -14.84 -3.82 -4.95
CA LEU A 68 -16.05 -4.37 -4.33
C LEU A 68 -15.70 -5.46 -3.33
N PHE A 69 -14.79 -6.37 -3.66
CA PHE A 69 -14.27 -7.37 -2.73
C PHE A 69 -13.69 -6.72 -1.47
N ILE A 70 -12.83 -5.70 -1.62
CA ILE A 70 -12.25 -4.99 -0.48
C ILE A 70 -13.34 -4.31 0.35
N ARG A 71 -14.33 -3.68 -0.28
CA ARG A 71 -15.41 -3.00 0.43
C ARG A 71 -16.34 -3.97 1.15
N ASP A 72 -16.92 -4.89 0.40
CA ASP A 72 -18.09 -5.67 0.80
C ASP A 72 -17.70 -6.94 1.56
N ASP A 73 -16.54 -7.54 1.26
CA ASP A 73 -16.06 -8.76 1.93
C ASP A 73 -15.02 -8.48 3.03
N ILE A 74 -14.30 -7.35 2.97
CA ILE A 74 -13.29 -6.99 3.97
C ILE A 74 -13.75 -5.83 4.85
N CYS A 75 -13.95 -4.63 4.31
CA CYS A 75 -14.16 -3.44 5.14
C CYS A 75 -15.51 -3.45 5.86
N VAL A 76 -16.61 -3.68 5.16
CA VAL A 76 -17.97 -3.63 5.72
C VAL A 76 -18.21 -4.70 6.79
N PRO A 77 -17.78 -5.97 6.63
CA PRO A 77 -17.97 -6.99 7.66
C PRO A 77 -17.12 -6.74 8.91
N ASN A 78 -15.93 -6.14 8.77
CA ASN A 78 -15.01 -5.93 9.89
C ASN A 78 -15.22 -4.60 10.63
N LEU A 79 -15.65 -3.53 9.93
CA LEU A 79 -15.80 -2.20 10.51
C LEU A 79 -17.26 -1.72 10.58
N GLY A 80 -18.19 -2.46 9.98
CA GLY A 80 -19.58 -2.02 9.85
C GLY A 80 -19.83 -1.21 8.57
N ARG A 81 -21.12 -0.94 8.27
CA ARG A 81 -21.55 -0.43 6.96
C ARG A 81 -21.12 1.01 6.69
N GLU A 82 -21.11 1.86 7.70
CA GLU A 82 -20.77 3.28 7.58
C GLU A 82 -19.24 3.47 7.54
N ASP A 83 -18.56 3.05 8.61
CA ASP A 83 -17.10 3.14 8.73
C ASP A 83 -16.37 2.31 7.68
N GLY A 84 -16.86 1.10 7.38
CA GLY A 84 -16.29 0.26 6.34
C GLY A 84 -16.30 0.93 4.97
N ARG A 85 -17.40 1.61 4.60
CA ARG A 85 -17.47 2.38 3.34
C ARG A 85 -16.55 3.59 3.35
N MET A 86 -16.49 4.30 4.48
CA MET A 86 -15.63 5.47 4.62
C MET A 86 -14.14 5.09 4.53
N MET A 87 -13.76 3.94 5.09
CA MET A 87 -12.36 3.49 5.14
C MET A 87 -11.93 2.68 3.92
N THR A 88 -12.86 2.24 3.09
CA THR A 88 -12.59 1.50 1.84
C THR A 88 -11.50 2.13 0.97
N PRO A 89 -11.46 3.46 0.71
CA PRO A 89 -10.42 4.05 -0.13
C PRO A 89 -9.01 3.86 0.43
N MET A 90 -8.84 3.87 1.75
CA MET A 90 -7.55 3.63 2.40
C MET A 90 -7.12 2.18 2.25
N PHE A 91 -8.00 1.22 2.56
CA PHE A 91 -7.70 -0.21 2.42
C PHE A 91 -7.44 -0.59 0.96
N CYS A 92 -8.21 -0.02 0.03
CA CYS A 92 -7.99 -0.16 -1.40
C CYS A 92 -6.60 0.34 -1.79
N SER A 93 -6.22 1.55 -1.35
CA SER A 93 -4.90 2.11 -1.63
C SER A 93 -3.77 1.24 -1.11
N LEU A 94 -3.87 0.79 0.13
CA LEU A 94 -2.87 -0.08 0.77
C LEU A 94 -2.75 -1.42 0.05
N PHE A 95 -3.89 -2.06 -0.27
CA PHE A 95 -3.94 -3.34 -0.96
C PHE A 95 -3.27 -3.26 -2.33
N PHE A 96 -3.69 -2.31 -3.18
CA PHE A 96 -3.13 -2.19 -4.52
C PHE A 96 -1.65 -1.79 -4.49
N TYR A 97 -1.25 -0.91 -3.57
CA TYR A 97 0.14 -0.52 -3.43
C TYR A 97 1.04 -1.71 -3.08
N ILE A 98 0.67 -2.50 -2.06
CA ILE A 98 1.41 -3.70 -1.68
C ILE A 98 1.39 -4.75 -2.80
N LEU A 99 0.24 -4.94 -3.45
CA LEU A 99 0.10 -5.85 -4.58
C LEU A 99 1.06 -5.49 -5.71
N ILE A 100 1.11 -4.22 -6.11
CA ILE A 100 2.00 -3.73 -7.17
C ILE A 100 3.46 -3.95 -6.77
N LEU A 101 3.86 -3.59 -5.55
CA LEU A 101 5.23 -3.80 -5.08
C LEU A 101 5.65 -5.27 -5.11
N ASN A 102 4.76 -6.17 -4.72
CA ASN A 102 5.02 -7.62 -4.75
C ASN A 102 5.04 -8.18 -6.18
N LEU A 103 4.15 -7.72 -7.07
CA LEU A 103 4.16 -8.13 -8.48
C LEU A 103 5.41 -7.61 -9.20
N MET A 104 5.83 -6.38 -8.91
CA MET A 104 7.08 -5.83 -9.44
C MET A 104 8.29 -6.60 -8.91
N GLY A 105 8.31 -6.99 -7.63
CA GLY A 105 9.38 -7.78 -7.04
C GLY A 105 9.54 -9.19 -7.60
N LEU A 106 8.54 -9.71 -8.34
CA LEU A 106 8.66 -10.99 -9.06
C LEU A 106 9.52 -10.85 -10.33
N ILE A 107 9.61 -9.64 -10.90
CA ILE A 107 10.37 -9.39 -12.11
C ILE A 107 11.85 -9.26 -11.73
N PRO A 108 12.76 -10.08 -12.28
CA PRO A 108 14.16 -10.15 -11.85
C PRO A 108 14.96 -8.86 -12.06
N LEU A 109 14.44 -7.89 -12.82
CA LEU A 109 15.04 -6.57 -13.04
C LEU A 109 14.71 -5.56 -11.94
N PHE A 110 13.72 -5.86 -11.10
CA PHE A 110 13.24 -4.97 -10.05
C PHE A 110 13.51 -5.64 -8.70
N ALA A 111 13.95 -4.87 -7.70
CA ALA A 111 14.04 -5.45 -6.35
C ALA A 111 12.68 -5.44 -5.67
N GLY A 112 12.42 -6.49 -4.89
CA GLY A 112 11.29 -6.53 -3.98
C GLY A 112 11.43 -5.49 -2.89
N ALA A 113 10.81 -4.32 -3.05
CA ALA A 113 10.80 -3.26 -2.03
C ALA A 113 10.23 -3.74 -0.69
N THR A 114 9.34 -4.74 -0.71
CA THR A 114 8.76 -5.39 0.47
C THR A 114 9.73 -6.30 1.23
N ALA A 115 10.87 -6.68 0.64
CA ALA A 115 11.93 -7.44 1.32
C ALA A 115 12.71 -6.59 2.34
N ASN A 116 12.63 -5.26 2.24
CA ASN A 116 13.24 -4.35 3.19
C ASN A 116 12.27 -4.08 4.36
N ILE A 117 12.69 -4.47 5.57
CA ILE A 117 11.87 -4.32 6.78
C ILE A 117 11.55 -2.85 7.09
N ALA A 118 12.41 -1.90 6.69
CA ALA A 118 12.15 -0.48 6.88
C ALA A 118 10.95 -0.01 6.04
N VAL A 119 10.77 -0.57 4.85
CA VAL A 119 9.64 -0.25 3.96
C VAL A 119 8.34 -0.79 4.55
N THR A 120 8.32 -2.08 4.91
CA THR A 120 7.14 -2.72 5.51
C THR A 120 6.80 -2.10 6.87
N GLY A 121 7.81 -1.81 7.69
CA GLY A 121 7.66 -1.13 8.97
C GLY A 121 7.11 0.29 8.82
N GLY A 122 7.60 1.05 7.83
CA GLY A 122 7.08 2.38 7.51
C GLY A 122 5.60 2.34 7.13
N LEU A 123 5.22 1.40 6.26
CA LEU A 123 3.82 1.23 5.85
C LEU A 123 2.92 0.79 7.01
N ALA A 124 3.42 -0.08 7.90
CA ALA A 124 2.72 -0.49 9.11
C ALA A 124 2.48 0.70 10.06
N LEU A 125 3.50 1.54 10.28
CA LEU A 125 3.36 2.74 11.11
C LEU A 125 2.35 3.72 10.55
N VAL A 126 2.40 4.01 9.25
CA VAL A 126 1.42 4.89 8.59
C VAL A 126 0.01 4.36 8.76
N THR A 127 -0.20 3.06 8.51
CA THR A 127 -1.51 2.43 8.66
C THR A 127 -2.00 2.47 10.11
N LEU A 128 -1.12 2.16 11.08
CA LEU A 128 -1.44 2.21 12.50
C LEU A 128 -1.84 3.62 12.94
N THR A 129 -1.06 4.63 12.58
CA THR A 129 -1.36 6.03 12.91
C THR A 129 -2.68 6.46 12.29
N PHE A 130 -2.94 6.09 11.03
CA PHE A 130 -4.19 6.43 10.36
C PHE A 130 -5.40 5.76 11.03
N MET A 131 -5.29 4.48 11.41
CA MET A 131 -6.35 3.77 12.12
C MET A 131 -6.66 4.40 13.48
N ILE A 132 -5.63 4.69 14.28
CA ILE A 132 -5.81 5.34 15.58
C ILE A 132 -6.43 6.74 15.42
N ALA A 133 -5.91 7.54 14.48
CA ALA A 133 -6.43 8.87 14.21
C ALA A 133 -7.89 8.83 13.72
N GLY A 134 -8.22 7.89 12.84
CA GLY A 134 -9.59 7.65 12.36
C GLY A 134 -10.55 7.30 13.50
N THR A 135 -10.16 6.37 14.38
CA THR A 135 -10.96 6.00 15.55
C THR A 135 -11.18 7.17 16.50
N ILE A 136 -10.14 7.98 16.77
CA ILE A 136 -10.24 9.18 17.61
C ILE A 136 -11.13 10.23 16.95
N TYR A 137 -11.07 10.38 15.63
CA TYR A 137 -11.89 11.33 14.88
C TYR A 137 -13.38 10.95 14.93
N LEU A 138 -13.70 9.67 14.78
CA LEU A 138 -15.07 9.16 14.79
C LEU A 138 -15.69 9.09 16.19
N ASN A 139 -14.95 8.53 17.15
CA ASN A 139 -15.47 8.19 18.48
C ASN A 139 -14.99 9.14 19.60
N GLY A 140 -14.14 10.11 19.27
CA GLY A 140 -13.46 10.96 20.25
C GLY A 140 -12.37 10.21 21.03
N PHE A 141 -11.53 10.95 21.75
CA PHE A 141 -10.45 10.36 22.56
C PHE A 141 -10.99 9.44 23.67
N SER A 142 -12.11 9.80 24.29
CA SER A 142 -12.76 8.96 25.31
C SER A 142 -13.28 7.65 24.71
N GLY A 143 -13.87 7.67 23.51
CA GLY A 143 -14.31 6.47 22.81
C GLY A 143 -13.14 5.55 22.44
N PHE A 144 -12.00 6.11 22.04
CA PHE A 144 -10.78 5.33 21.80
C PHE A 144 -10.29 4.62 23.07
N VAL A 145 -10.23 5.31 24.21
CA VAL A 145 -9.81 4.68 25.48
C VAL A 145 -10.82 3.62 25.93
N HIS A 146 -12.11 3.87 25.78
CA HIS A 146 -13.14 2.86 26.07
C HIS A 146 -13.05 1.65 25.15
N ALA A 147 -12.64 1.81 23.89
CA ALA A 147 -12.43 0.69 22.98
C ALA A 147 -11.22 -0.20 23.38
N LEU A 148 -10.27 0.32 24.17
CA LEU A 148 -9.16 -0.46 24.72
C LEU A 148 -9.55 -1.28 25.95
N VAL A 149 -10.69 -0.94 26.58
CA VAL A 149 -11.19 -1.62 27.78
C VAL A 149 -12.31 -2.60 27.37
N PRO A 150 -12.18 -3.91 27.64
CA PRO A 150 -13.21 -4.87 27.28
C PRO A 150 -14.53 -4.57 28.00
N SER A 151 -15.64 -4.47 27.27
CA SER A 151 -16.97 -4.29 27.86
C SER A 151 -17.44 -5.63 28.46
N GLY A 152 -17.01 -5.90 29.69
CA GLY A 152 -17.31 -7.15 30.39
C GLY A 152 -16.69 -7.29 31.78
N VAL A 153 -15.97 -6.27 32.27
CA VAL A 153 -15.46 -6.14 33.64
C VAL A 153 -15.87 -4.80 34.22
#